data_AF-A0A3G4WC94-F1
#
_entry.id   AF-A0A3G4WC94-F1
#
_cell.length_a   1.000
_cell.length_b   1.000
_cell.length_c   1.000
_cell.angle_alpha   90.00
_cell.angle_beta   90.00
_cell.angle_gamma   90.00
#
_symmetry.space_group_name_H-M   'P 1'
#
loop_
_entity.id
_entity.type
_entity.pdbx_description
1 polymer ?
#
loop_
_entity_poly.entity_id
_entity_poly.type
_entity_poly.pdbx_seq_one_letter_code
_entity_poly.pdbx_strand_id
1 'polypeptide(L)'
;MFRMTPQKGVDPVECAAAIAGESSTATWTVVWTDLLTACDLYRAKAYRVDPVPGAQDQYFAYIAYELDLFEEGSLSNLTASIIGNVFGFKAVNALRLEDMRMPVAYLKTYQGPATGVIVERERLDKFGRPLLGATVKPKLGLSGKNYGRVVYEGLKGGLDFLKDDENINSQPFMRW
;
A
#
# COMPACT_ATOMS: atom_id res chain seq x y z
N MET A 1 -8.30 8.72 1.23
CA MET A 1 -9.24 8.80 2.37
C MET A 1 -8.55 8.22 3.59
N PHE A 2 -8.49 9.00 4.66
CA PHE A 2 -7.95 8.56 5.95
C PHE A 2 -9.08 8.40 6.96
N ARG A 3 -9.00 7.37 7.79
CA ARG A 3 -9.69 7.31 9.08
C ARG A 3 -8.75 7.87 10.12
N MET A 4 -9.14 8.95 10.78
CA MET A 4 -8.35 9.64 11.79
C MET A 4 -9.08 9.68 13.12
N THR A 5 -8.33 9.57 14.19
CA THR A 5 -8.75 9.84 15.56
C THR A 5 -7.89 10.99 16.07
N PRO A 6 -8.39 12.24 16.11
CA PRO A 6 -7.65 13.36 16.68
C PRO A 6 -7.34 13.13 18.17
N GLN A 7 -6.30 13.79 18.70
CA GLN A 7 -6.12 13.89 20.15
C GLN A 7 -7.27 14.66 20.79
N LYS A 8 -7.50 14.43 22.09
CA LYS A 8 -8.51 15.17 22.86
C LYS A 8 -8.24 16.68 22.77
N GLY A 9 -9.25 17.43 22.33
CA GLY A 9 -9.17 18.90 22.19
C GLY A 9 -8.62 19.39 20.86
N VAL A 10 -8.20 18.49 19.96
CA VAL A 10 -7.83 18.83 18.58
C VAL A 10 -9.08 18.82 17.71
N ASP A 11 -9.31 19.91 16.97
CA ASP A 11 -10.41 19.99 16.02
C ASP A 11 -10.23 18.99 14.86
N PRO A 12 -11.28 18.26 14.42
CA PRO A 12 -11.16 17.31 13.33
C PRO A 12 -10.74 17.92 11.99
N VAL A 13 -11.16 19.16 11.68
CA VAL A 13 -10.76 19.84 10.45
C VAL A 13 -9.29 20.23 10.51
N GLU A 14 -8.82 20.72 11.67
CA GLU A 14 -7.39 21.01 11.90
C GLU A 14 -6.54 19.74 11.79
N CYS A 15 -7.01 18.62 12.35
CA CYS A 15 -6.34 17.32 12.20
C CYS A 15 -6.21 16.90 10.73
N ALA A 16 -7.28 17.03 9.93
CA ALA A 16 -7.24 16.77 8.50
C ALA A 16 -6.31 17.72 7.74
N ALA A 17 -6.28 19.00 8.11
CA ALA A 17 -5.40 20.00 7.52
C ALA A 17 -3.92 19.69 7.82
N ALA A 18 -3.59 19.28 9.05
CA ALA A 18 -2.25 18.87 9.43
C ALA A 18 -1.78 17.64 8.62
N ILE A 19 -2.64 16.63 8.46
CA ILE A 19 -2.34 15.47 7.62
C ILE A 19 -2.10 15.91 6.17
N ALA A 20 -2.96 16.77 5.62
CA ALA A 20 -2.82 17.25 4.24
C ALA A 20 -1.52 18.06 4.04
N GLY A 21 -1.22 18.98 4.94
CA GLY A 21 -0.03 19.82 4.89
C GLY A 21 1.25 18.98 4.92
N GLU A 22 1.41 18.12 5.91
CA GLU A 22 2.67 17.39 6.15
C GLU A 22 2.81 16.10 5.33
N SER A 23 1.81 15.78 4.50
CA SER A 23 1.93 14.83 3.39
C SER A 23 2.07 15.50 2.02
N SER A 24 2.25 16.83 1.99
CA SER A 24 2.51 17.59 0.77
C SER A 24 3.67 18.58 0.94
N THR A 25 3.41 19.80 1.41
CA THR A 25 4.39 20.91 1.36
C THR A 25 4.54 21.68 2.67
N ALA A 26 3.77 21.38 3.72
CA ALA A 26 3.77 22.17 4.94
C ALA A 26 4.84 21.72 5.93
N THR A 27 5.14 22.62 6.87
CA THR A 27 5.84 22.33 8.12
C THR A 27 5.19 23.12 9.26
N TRP A 28 5.69 22.98 10.49
CA TRP A 28 5.08 23.50 11.71
C TRP A 28 5.08 25.05 11.85
N THR A 29 5.83 25.77 11.02
CA THR A 29 5.88 27.24 11.02
C THR A 29 5.90 27.78 9.60
N VAL A 30 5.43 29.02 9.43
CA VAL A 30 5.40 29.68 8.11
C VAL A 30 6.82 29.91 7.62
N VAL A 31 7.04 29.61 6.34
CA VAL A 31 8.31 29.83 5.64
C VAL A 31 8.09 30.76 4.45
N TRP A 32 8.92 31.80 4.33
CA TRP A 32 8.79 32.78 3.24
C TRP A 32 9.11 32.17 1.86
N THR A 33 9.83 31.05 1.83
CA THR A 33 10.20 30.33 0.61
C THR A 33 8.99 29.78 -0.15
N ASP A 34 7.82 29.67 0.48
CA ASP A 34 6.55 29.40 -0.22
C ASP A 34 6.30 30.39 -1.36
N LEU A 35 6.69 31.66 -1.18
CA LEU A 35 6.51 32.73 -2.17
C LEU A 35 7.40 32.58 -3.41
N LEU A 36 8.33 31.63 -3.41
CA LEU A 36 9.17 31.30 -4.57
C LEU A 36 8.55 30.22 -5.47
N THR A 37 7.36 29.72 -5.13
CA THR A 37 6.69 28.63 -5.84
C THR A 37 5.24 28.96 -6.15
N ALA A 38 4.61 28.17 -7.02
CA ALA A 38 3.16 28.16 -7.17
C ALA A 38 2.51 27.42 -5.98
N CYS A 39 2.70 27.91 -4.75
CA CYS A 39 2.32 27.19 -3.53
C CYS A 39 0.84 26.79 -3.47
N ASP A 40 -0.06 27.58 -4.07
CA ASP A 40 -1.49 27.25 -4.15
C ASP A 40 -1.77 26.00 -4.99
N LEU A 41 -0.93 25.70 -5.98
CA LEU A 41 -1.02 24.46 -6.77
C LEU A 41 -0.61 23.25 -5.92
N TYR A 42 0.57 23.31 -5.30
CA TYR A 42 1.23 22.15 -4.69
C TYR A 42 0.73 21.76 -3.29
N ARG A 43 0.08 22.66 -2.55
CA ARG A 43 -0.52 22.29 -1.24
C ARG A 43 -1.60 21.22 -1.45
N ALA A 44 -1.58 20.13 -0.69
CA ALA A 44 -2.74 19.22 -0.66
C ALA A 44 -3.91 19.87 0.09
N LYS A 45 -5.15 19.49 -0.26
CA LYS A 45 -6.36 20.09 0.33
C LYS A 45 -7.23 19.02 0.96
N ALA A 46 -7.46 19.13 2.27
CA ALA A 46 -8.54 18.42 2.95
C ALA A 46 -9.88 19.07 2.56
N TYR A 47 -10.69 18.39 1.76
CA TYR A 47 -11.90 18.98 1.16
C TYR A 47 -13.21 18.48 1.78
N ARG A 48 -13.14 17.41 2.60
CA ARG A 48 -14.30 16.84 3.29
C ARG A 48 -13.84 16.11 4.55
N VAL A 49 -14.59 16.29 5.63
CA VAL A 49 -14.40 15.60 6.90
C VAL A 49 -15.77 15.13 7.41
N ASP A 50 -15.96 13.83 7.55
CA ASP A 50 -17.21 13.24 8.03
C ASP A 50 -16.98 12.43 9.31
N PRO A 51 -17.93 12.37 10.25
CA PRO A 51 -17.86 11.43 11.37
C PRO A 51 -17.99 9.99 10.88
N VAL A 52 -17.27 9.07 11.53
CA VAL A 52 -17.40 7.64 11.26
C VAL A 52 -18.67 7.09 11.93
N PRO A 53 -19.56 6.40 11.20
CA PRO A 53 -20.74 5.78 11.80
C PRO A 53 -20.38 4.79 12.92
N GLY A 54 -20.98 4.96 14.10
CA GLY A 54 -20.80 4.05 15.23
C GLY A 54 -19.45 4.15 15.95
N ALA A 55 -18.58 5.10 15.61
CA ALA A 55 -17.31 5.33 16.29
C ALA A 55 -17.21 6.79 16.76
N GLN A 56 -17.23 6.99 18.08
CA GLN A 56 -17.06 8.31 18.67
C GLN A 56 -15.64 8.82 18.43
N ASP A 57 -15.52 10.13 18.16
CA ASP A 57 -14.24 10.84 17.94
C ASP A 57 -13.39 10.30 16.78
N GLN A 58 -13.98 9.53 15.86
CA GLN A 58 -13.34 9.10 14.62
C GLN A 58 -13.97 9.78 13.42
N TYR A 59 -13.12 10.13 12.45
CA TYR A 59 -13.52 10.88 11.26
C TYR A 59 -12.90 10.29 10.00
N PHE A 60 -13.63 10.35 8.90
CA PHE A 60 -13.08 10.18 7.57
C PHE A 60 -12.64 11.54 7.01
N ALA A 61 -11.35 11.67 6.69
CA ALA A 61 -10.77 12.82 6.01
C ALA A 61 -10.49 12.48 4.54
N TYR A 62 -10.97 13.35 3.66
CA TYR A 62 -10.71 13.26 2.23
C TYR A 62 -9.75 14.37 1.81
N ILE A 63 -8.60 13.96 1.26
CA ILE A 63 -7.50 14.84 0.91
C ILE A 63 -7.21 14.66 -0.58
N ALA A 64 -7.14 15.79 -1.29
CA ALA A 64 -6.75 15.85 -2.70
C ALA A 64 -5.30 16.32 -2.82
N TYR A 65 -4.54 15.63 -3.67
CA TYR A 65 -3.13 15.91 -3.97
C TYR A 65 -3.01 16.22 -5.46
N GLU A 66 -2.16 17.20 -5.79
CA GLU A 66 -1.85 17.51 -7.18
C GLU A 66 -1.00 16.38 -7.80
N LEU A 67 -1.22 16.09 -9.08
CA LEU A 67 -0.54 14.98 -9.75
C LEU A 67 0.98 15.18 -9.80
N ASP A 68 1.41 16.42 -10.01
CA ASP A 68 2.81 16.82 -10.16
C ASP A 68 3.65 16.63 -8.88
N LEU A 69 3.02 16.29 -7.75
CA LEU A 69 3.73 15.94 -6.51
C LEU A 69 4.40 14.56 -6.58
N PHE A 70 4.03 13.73 -7.56
CA PHE A 70 4.40 12.32 -7.58
C PHE A 70 5.27 11.97 -8.78
N GLU A 71 6.40 11.34 -8.51
CA GLU A 71 7.27 10.77 -9.52
C GLU A 71 6.56 9.66 -10.31
N GLU A 72 6.71 9.68 -11.63
CA GLU A 72 6.12 8.71 -12.55
C GLU A 72 6.62 7.28 -12.27
N GLY A 73 5.71 6.33 -12.13
CA GLY A 73 6.05 4.91 -11.93
C GLY A 73 6.68 4.57 -10.57
N SER A 74 6.73 5.50 -9.61
CA SER A 74 7.45 5.34 -8.35
C SER A 74 6.51 5.11 -7.17
N LEU A 75 6.29 3.84 -6.80
CA LEU A 75 5.53 3.51 -5.59
C LEU A 75 6.22 4.04 -4.33
N SER A 76 7.55 4.03 -4.30
CA SER A 76 8.36 4.54 -3.19
C SER A 76 8.10 6.03 -2.96
N ASN A 77 8.15 6.87 -4.01
CA ASN A 77 7.85 8.30 -3.90
C ASN A 77 6.41 8.56 -3.42
N LEU A 78 5.41 7.88 -4.01
CA LEU A 78 4.03 7.98 -3.57
C LEU A 78 3.88 7.68 -2.05
N THR A 79 4.49 6.59 -1.59
CA THR A 79 4.41 6.19 -0.18
C THR A 79 5.18 7.13 0.75
N ALA A 80 6.30 7.70 0.29
CA ALA A 80 7.06 8.69 1.07
C ALA A 80 6.20 9.91 1.39
N SER A 81 5.40 10.40 0.46
CA SER A 81 4.50 11.53 0.69
C SER A 81 3.27 11.15 1.51
N ILE A 82 2.52 10.13 1.08
CA ILE A 82 1.19 9.84 1.65
C ILE A 82 1.27 9.23 3.06
N ILE A 83 2.26 8.39 3.33
CA ILE A 83 2.37 7.64 4.59
C ILE A 83 3.70 7.86 5.33
N GLY A 84 4.54 8.80 4.89
CA GLY A 84 5.89 9.01 5.44
C GLY A 84 5.89 9.42 6.92
N ASN A 85 5.35 10.61 7.22
CA ASN A 85 5.48 11.21 8.56
C ASN A 85 4.16 11.28 9.33
N VAL A 86 3.02 11.38 8.63
CA VAL A 86 1.72 11.77 9.22
C VAL A 86 1.17 10.79 10.26
N PHE A 87 1.62 9.53 10.25
CA PHE A 87 1.20 8.52 11.23
C PHE A 87 1.85 8.70 12.60
N GLY A 88 2.94 9.47 12.70
CA GLY A 88 3.65 9.77 13.94
C GLY A 88 3.25 11.10 14.61
N PHE A 89 2.22 11.78 14.09
CA PHE A 89 1.85 13.12 14.53
C PHE A 89 1.29 13.13 15.95
N LYS A 90 1.89 13.90 16.85
CA LYS A 90 1.43 13.98 18.26
C LYS A 90 -0.02 14.41 18.40
N ALA A 91 -0.53 15.25 17.48
CA ALA A 91 -1.90 15.73 17.46
C ALA A 91 -2.92 14.68 16.96
N VAL A 92 -2.45 13.55 16.43
CA VAL A 92 -3.26 12.45 15.91
C VAL A 92 -3.08 11.23 16.82
N ASN A 93 -4.14 10.78 17.46
CA ASN A 93 -4.10 9.62 18.35
C ASN A 93 -4.01 8.30 17.57
N ALA A 94 -4.72 8.20 16.44
CA ALA A 94 -4.62 7.08 15.52
C ALA A 94 -4.91 7.54 14.09
N LEU A 95 -4.22 6.94 13.12
CA LEU A 95 -4.42 7.21 11.70
C LEU A 95 -4.42 5.90 10.92
N ARG A 96 -5.30 5.80 9.93
CA ARG A 96 -5.36 4.68 8.98
C ARG A 96 -5.66 5.22 7.59
N LEU A 97 -4.83 4.87 6.62
CA LEU A 97 -5.15 5.07 5.21
C LEU A 97 -6.15 3.97 4.80
N GLU A 98 -7.38 4.35 4.47
CA GLU A 98 -8.46 3.40 4.16
C GLU A 98 -8.58 3.14 2.66
N ASP A 99 -8.42 4.18 1.83
CA ASP A 99 -8.54 4.06 0.37
C ASP A 99 -7.79 5.19 -0.36
N MET A 100 -7.43 4.94 -1.61
CA MET A 100 -6.78 5.89 -2.53
C MET A 100 -7.42 5.81 -3.91
N ARG A 101 -7.83 6.98 -4.42
CA ARG A 101 -8.29 7.12 -5.80
C ARG A 101 -7.12 7.53 -6.70
N MET A 102 -6.64 6.60 -7.52
CA MET A 102 -5.53 6.86 -8.43
C MET A 102 -6.04 7.38 -9.79
N PRO A 103 -5.59 8.55 -10.28
CA PRO A 103 -5.99 9.06 -11.58
C PRO A 103 -5.39 8.22 -12.72
N VAL A 104 -6.12 8.14 -13.85
CA VAL A 104 -5.67 7.40 -15.05
C VAL A 104 -4.31 7.88 -15.54
N ALA A 105 -4.07 9.19 -15.52
CA ALA A 105 -2.80 9.79 -15.90
C ALA A 105 -1.62 9.19 -15.12
N TYR A 106 -1.76 9.04 -13.79
CA TYR A 106 -0.72 8.44 -12.95
C TYR A 106 -0.63 6.92 -13.16
N LEU A 107 -1.77 6.22 -13.22
CA LEU A 107 -1.80 4.76 -13.44
C LEU A 107 -1.08 4.36 -14.74
N LYS A 108 -1.15 5.19 -15.79
CA LYS A 108 -0.47 4.94 -17.07
C LYS A 108 1.06 5.05 -17.01
N THR A 109 1.61 5.59 -15.93
CA THR A 109 3.07 5.61 -15.72
C THR A 109 3.63 4.28 -15.21
N TYR A 110 2.76 3.38 -14.73
CA TYR A 110 3.15 2.07 -14.24
C TYR A 110 2.95 0.99 -15.31
N GLN A 111 3.79 -0.05 -15.26
CA GLN A 111 3.63 -1.24 -16.10
C GLN A 111 2.33 -2.00 -15.78
N GLY A 112 1.93 -2.05 -14.51
CA GLY A 112 0.90 -2.98 -14.04
C GLY A 112 1.39 -4.44 -13.99
N PRO A 113 0.46 -5.42 -13.89
CA PRO A 113 0.81 -6.83 -13.83
C PRO A 113 1.56 -7.29 -15.10
N ALA A 114 2.72 -7.94 -14.94
CA ALA A 114 3.55 -8.38 -16.07
C ALA A 114 2.90 -9.42 -16.98
N THR A 115 1.93 -10.18 -16.47
CA THR A 115 1.18 -11.21 -17.24
C THR A 115 -0.32 -10.97 -17.11
N GLY A 116 -0.82 -10.82 -15.88
CA GLY A 116 -2.25 -10.66 -15.62
C GLY A 116 -3.04 -11.97 -15.76
N VAL A 117 -4.27 -11.95 -15.25
CA VAL A 117 -5.10 -13.17 -15.07
C VAL A 117 -5.41 -13.87 -16.39
N ILE A 118 -5.64 -13.11 -17.48
CA ILE A 118 -6.02 -13.68 -18.77
C ILE A 118 -4.84 -14.48 -19.36
N VAL A 119 -3.68 -13.83 -19.52
CA VAL A 119 -2.49 -14.47 -20.11
C VAL A 119 -1.94 -15.57 -19.20
N GLU A 120 -2.08 -15.45 -17.88
CA GLU A 120 -1.70 -16.52 -16.95
C GLU A 120 -2.54 -17.78 -17.20
N ARG A 121 -3.86 -17.64 -17.39
CA ARG A 121 -4.74 -18.78 -17.70
C ARG A 121 -4.47 -19.37 -19.08
N GLU A 122 -4.19 -18.53 -20.07
CA GLU A 122 -3.80 -18.96 -21.42
C GLU A 122 -2.51 -19.77 -21.41
N ARG A 123 -1.48 -19.31 -20.67
CA ARG A 123 -0.20 -20.03 -20.55
C ARG A 123 -0.32 -21.38 -19.86
N LEU A 124 -1.26 -21.51 -18.92
CA LEU A 124 -1.47 -22.73 -18.15
C LEU A 124 -2.49 -23.69 -18.78
N ASP A 125 -3.24 -23.23 -19.78
CA ASP A 125 -4.39 -23.93 -20.37
C ASP A 125 -5.41 -24.40 -19.30
N LYS A 126 -5.75 -23.50 -18.36
CA LYS A 126 -6.62 -23.80 -17.22
C LYS A 126 -7.74 -22.77 -17.07
N PHE A 127 -8.97 -23.20 -17.37
CA PHE A 127 -10.15 -22.36 -17.40
C PHE A 127 -11.29 -22.94 -16.55
N GLY A 128 -12.29 -22.11 -16.22
CA GLY A 128 -13.54 -22.55 -15.59
C GLY A 128 -13.44 -22.97 -14.12
N ARG A 129 -12.24 -22.96 -13.51
CA ARG A 129 -12.04 -23.24 -12.08
C ARG A 129 -10.95 -22.35 -11.44
N PRO A 130 -10.97 -22.21 -10.10
CA PRO A 130 -9.84 -21.71 -9.34
C PRO A 130 -8.59 -22.58 -9.56
N LEU A 131 -7.42 -21.94 -9.48
CA LEU A 131 -6.12 -22.62 -9.46
C LEU A 131 -5.85 -23.11 -8.03
N LEU A 132 -5.37 -24.34 -7.89
CA LEU A 132 -5.09 -24.99 -6.61
C LEU A 132 -3.59 -24.94 -6.32
N GLY A 133 -3.22 -24.50 -5.11
CA GLY A 133 -1.83 -24.40 -4.70
C GLY A 133 -1.62 -24.82 -3.24
N ALA A 134 -0.39 -25.22 -2.91
CA ALA A 134 0.01 -25.51 -1.53
C ALA A 134 1.43 -25.02 -1.21
N THR A 135 1.63 -24.54 0.01
CA THR A 135 2.97 -24.26 0.56
C THR A 135 3.57 -25.55 1.09
N VAL A 136 4.82 -25.87 0.70
CA VAL A 136 5.53 -27.05 1.21
C VAL A 136 5.73 -26.94 2.74
N LYS A 137 5.63 -28.06 3.44
CA LYS A 137 5.80 -28.15 4.91
C LYS A 137 6.78 -29.28 5.30
N PRO A 138 7.47 -29.20 6.46
CA PRO A 138 7.46 -28.09 7.42
C PRO A 138 8.06 -26.81 6.82
N LYS A 139 7.78 -25.67 7.46
CA LYS A 139 8.13 -24.32 6.97
C LYS A 139 9.63 -24.19 6.65
N LEU A 140 10.51 -24.72 7.52
CA LEU A 140 11.96 -24.76 7.33
C LEU A 140 12.50 -26.17 7.64
N GLY A 141 13.72 -26.45 7.17
CA GLY A 141 14.50 -27.64 7.57
C GLY A 141 14.46 -28.83 6.62
N LEU A 142 13.66 -28.77 5.54
CA LEU A 142 13.78 -29.73 4.45
C LEU A 142 15.06 -29.49 3.64
N SER A 143 15.71 -30.56 3.19
CA SER A 143 16.74 -30.48 2.16
C SER A 143 16.11 -30.28 0.79
N GLY A 144 16.88 -29.76 -0.19
CA GLY A 144 16.38 -29.57 -1.56
C GLY A 144 15.84 -30.85 -2.20
N LYS A 145 16.45 -32.00 -1.91
CA LYS A 145 15.97 -33.31 -2.36
C LYS A 145 14.57 -33.63 -1.81
N ASN A 146 14.35 -33.42 -0.52
CA ASN A 146 13.06 -33.70 0.10
C ASN A 146 12.02 -32.65 -0.26
N TYR A 147 12.45 -31.40 -0.49
CA TYR A 147 11.60 -30.34 -1.03
C TYR A 147 10.99 -30.75 -2.38
N GLY A 148 11.85 -31.18 -3.31
CA GLY A 148 11.43 -31.68 -4.62
C GLY A 148 10.52 -32.91 -4.54
N ARG A 149 10.74 -33.79 -3.56
CA ARG A 149 9.84 -34.93 -3.31
C ARG A 149 8.42 -34.45 -2.96
N VAL A 150 8.28 -33.50 -2.03
CA VAL A 150 6.97 -32.98 -1.63
C VAL A 150 6.29 -32.27 -2.79
N VAL A 151 7.03 -31.47 -3.56
CA VAL A 151 6.53 -30.81 -4.79
C VAL A 151 6.01 -31.82 -5.79
N TYR A 152 6.78 -32.87 -6.06
CA TYR A 152 6.37 -33.91 -7.00
C TYR A 152 5.08 -34.61 -6.59
N GLU A 153 4.96 -35.06 -5.33
CA GLU A 153 3.75 -35.76 -4.88
C GLU A 153 2.52 -34.84 -4.90
N GLY A 154 2.67 -33.55 -4.54
CA GLY A 154 1.57 -32.59 -4.55
C GLY A 154 1.05 -32.28 -5.95
N LEU A 155 1.95 -32.04 -6.92
CA LEU A 155 1.57 -31.80 -8.32
C LEU A 155 0.93 -33.04 -8.94
N LYS A 156 1.52 -34.21 -8.72
CA LYS A 156 0.95 -35.48 -9.20
C LYS A 156 -0.43 -35.76 -8.59
N GLY A 157 -0.65 -35.34 -7.35
CA GLY A 157 -1.94 -35.43 -6.67
C GLY A 157 -3.02 -34.48 -7.20
N GLY A 158 -2.69 -33.57 -8.12
CA GLY A 158 -3.66 -32.71 -8.81
C GLY A 158 -3.61 -31.23 -8.42
N LEU A 159 -2.63 -30.78 -7.63
CA LEU A 159 -2.38 -29.35 -7.44
C LEU A 159 -1.83 -28.72 -8.71
N ASP A 160 -2.21 -27.47 -8.97
CA ASP A 160 -1.66 -26.71 -10.10
C ASP A 160 -0.28 -26.14 -9.78
N PHE A 161 -0.05 -25.79 -8.51
CA PHE A 161 1.20 -25.22 -8.03
C PHE A 161 1.59 -25.74 -6.65
N LEU A 162 2.89 -25.72 -6.38
CA LEU A 162 3.41 -25.59 -5.03
C LEU A 162 4.28 -24.35 -4.95
N LYS A 163 4.51 -23.87 -3.74
CA LYS A 163 5.36 -22.70 -3.50
C LYS A 163 6.31 -22.91 -2.33
N ASP A 164 7.39 -22.16 -2.40
CA ASP A 164 8.27 -21.95 -1.27
C ASP A 164 7.51 -21.26 -0.12
N ASP A 165 7.88 -21.57 1.12
CA ASP A 165 7.37 -20.84 2.29
C ASP A 165 8.01 -19.43 2.32
N GLU A 166 7.33 -18.40 2.86
CA GLU A 166 7.79 -16.99 2.70
C GLU A 166 9.14 -16.67 3.37
N ASN A 167 9.64 -17.59 4.19
CA ASN A 167 10.95 -17.48 4.81
C ASN A 167 11.96 -18.55 4.32
N ILE A 168 11.63 -19.31 3.27
CA ILE A 168 12.59 -20.12 2.52
C ILE A 168 13.24 -19.21 1.48
N ASN A 169 14.53 -18.95 1.67
CA ASN A 169 15.33 -18.13 0.78
C ASN A 169 16.56 -18.96 0.39
N SER A 170 17.62 -18.84 1.18
CA SER A 170 18.76 -19.74 1.14
C SER A 170 19.32 -19.91 2.54
N GLN A 171 19.32 -21.13 3.04
CA GLN A 171 19.75 -21.44 4.40
C GLN A 171 20.78 -22.57 4.38
N PRO A 172 21.53 -22.79 5.48
CA PRO A 172 22.50 -23.87 5.54
C PRO A 172 21.92 -25.26 5.24
N PHE A 173 20.65 -25.51 5.56
CA PHE A 173 19.98 -26.79 5.29
C PHE A 173 19.51 -26.96 3.83
N MET A 174 19.42 -25.88 3.06
CA MET A 174 18.98 -25.89 1.65
C MET A 174 19.43 -24.60 0.96
N ARG A 175 20.40 -24.72 0.05
CA ARG A 175 20.74 -23.64 -0.88
C ARG A 175 19.69 -23.60 -2.00
N TRP A 176 19.44 -22.39 -2.50
CA TRP A 176 18.51 -22.14 -3.61
C TRP A 176 19.06 -22.71 -4.91
#